data_AF-A0A7C5DCI5-F1
#
_entry.id   AF-A0A7C5DCI5-F1
#
_cell.length_a   1.000
_cell.length_b   1.000
_cell.length_c   1.000
_cell.angle_alpha   90.00
_cell.angle_beta   90.00
_cell.angle_gamma   90.00
#
_symmetry.space_group_name_H-M   'P 1'
#
loop_
_entity.id
_entity.type
_entity.pdbx_description
1 polymer ?
#
loop_
_entity_poly.entity_id
_entity_poly.type
_entity_poly.pdbx_seq_one_letter_code
_entity_poly.pdbx_strand_id
1 'polypeptide(L)'
;MRDFITLLRHFSPYFGEYKEKLFLAILGMIMTAAGTALTAYMIKPVLDRIFIEKNAHLLYILPFGIVAVYALKSLGTYLQAYYSAYIGQDIVRRIRDRLVRHILSFEIGFFHTMRSGELISRTVNDVERVRNVVSGMIPVMLREMLTILFLTLYIFYLNPRMALISVVFIPLAAKPLSILTKKMKRLSTS
;
A
#
# COMPACT_ATOMS: atom_id res chain seq x y z
N MET A 1 10.80 -8.97 12.32
CA MET A 1 11.10 -8.60 10.92
C MET A 1 11.68 -9.76 10.12
N ARG A 2 12.59 -10.57 10.68
CA ARG A 2 13.08 -11.81 10.04
C ARG A 2 11.94 -12.79 9.71
N ASP A 3 11.03 -13.06 10.66
CA ASP A 3 9.92 -14.01 10.46
C ASP A 3 8.97 -13.62 9.32
N PHE A 4 8.79 -12.32 9.10
CA PHE A 4 7.97 -11.79 8.02
C PHE A 4 8.59 -12.04 6.63
N ILE A 5 9.91 -11.91 6.53
CA ILE A 5 10.66 -12.16 5.29
C ILE A 5 10.67 -13.68 5.00
N THR A 6 10.81 -14.51 6.03
CA THR A 6 10.73 -15.97 5.89
C THR A 6 9.34 -16.41 5.43
N LEU A 7 8.29 -15.79 5.97
CA LEU A 7 6.90 -16.06 5.59
C LEU A 7 6.64 -15.64 4.13
N LEU A 8 7.11 -14.46 3.71
CA LEU A 8 7.05 -14.04 2.30
C LEU A 8 7.81 -14.98 1.37
N ARG A 9 8.98 -15.46 1.78
CA ARG A 9 9.80 -16.41 1.00
C ARG A 9 9.12 -17.77 0.88
N HIS A 10 8.39 -18.21 1.90
CA HIS A 10 7.58 -19.43 1.87
C HIS A 10 6.37 -19.31 0.92
N PHE A 11 5.77 -18.12 0.82
CA PHE A 11 4.71 -17.84 -0.16
C PHE A 11 5.23 -17.45 -1.56
N SER A 12 6.54 -17.25 -1.71
CA SER A 12 7.22 -16.94 -2.99
C SER A 12 6.81 -17.84 -4.17
N PRO A 13 6.62 -19.16 -4.01
CA PRO A 13 6.22 -20.04 -5.11
C PRO A 13 4.80 -19.77 -5.62
N TYR A 14 3.90 -19.27 -4.75
CA TYR A 14 2.50 -19.00 -5.10
C TYR A 14 2.34 -17.77 -6.00
N PHE A 15 3.26 -16.80 -5.94
CA PHE A 15 3.22 -15.61 -6.78
C PHE A 15 3.45 -15.90 -8.27
N GLY A 16 4.02 -17.06 -8.61
CA GLY A 16 4.23 -17.49 -10.00
C GLY A 16 2.94 -17.62 -10.81
N GLU A 17 1.81 -17.93 -10.15
CA GLU A 17 0.49 -18.04 -10.78
C GLU A 17 -0.24 -16.68 -10.90
N TYR A 18 0.25 -15.63 -10.22
CA TYR A 18 -0.39 -14.31 -10.20
C TYR A 18 0.39 -13.25 -10.97
N LYS A 19 1.35 -13.62 -11.83
CA LYS A 19 2.23 -12.68 -12.53
C LYS A 19 1.48 -11.56 -13.26
N GLU A 20 0.41 -11.90 -13.98
CA GLU A 20 -0.43 -10.92 -14.69
C GLU A 20 -1.12 -9.95 -13.73
N LYS A 21 -1.72 -10.47 -12.66
CA LYS A 21 -2.44 -9.66 -11.66
C LYS A 21 -1.48 -8.78 -10.86
N LEU A 22 -0.29 -9.29 -10.55
CA LEU A 22 0.79 -8.54 -9.91
C LEU A 22 1.28 -7.40 -10.82
N PHE A 23 1.46 -7.67 -12.11
CA PHE A 23 1.85 -6.63 -13.07
C PHE A 23 0.81 -5.51 -13.11
N LEU A 24 -0.48 -5.84 -13.19
CA LEU A 24 -1.56 -4.85 -13.18
C LEU A 24 -1.66 -4.09 -11.84
N ALA A 25 -1.41 -4.76 -10.71
CA ALA A 25 -1.34 -4.11 -9.41
C ALA A 25 -0.18 -3.10 -9.36
N ILE A 26 1.01 -3.48 -9.81
CA ILE A 26 2.21 -2.62 -9.87
C ILE A 26 1.98 -1.44 -10.82
N LEU A 27 1.40 -1.69 -11.99
CA LEU A 27 1.01 -0.63 -12.93
C LEU A 27 0.07 0.38 -12.25
N GLY A 28 -0.94 -0.11 -11.53
CA GLY A 28 -1.83 0.73 -10.72
C GLY A 28 -1.09 1.56 -9.68
N MET A 29 -0.12 0.98 -8.96
CA MET A 29 0.72 1.70 -8.00
C MET A 29 1.51 2.83 -8.65
N ILE A 30 2.12 2.57 -9.81
CA ILE A 30 2.89 3.56 -10.57
C ILE A 30 1.96 4.69 -11.03
N MET A 31 0.78 4.36 -11.57
CA MET A 31 -0.22 5.36 -11.97
C MET A 31 -0.67 6.23 -10.79
N THR A 32 -0.92 5.65 -9.62
CA THR A 32 -1.30 6.43 -8.42
C THR A 32 -0.16 7.32 -7.93
N ALA A 33 1.07 6.81 -7.89
CA ALA A 33 2.25 7.57 -7.48
C ALA A 33 2.54 8.73 -8.44
N ALA A 34 2.56 8.45 -9.75
CA ALA A 34 2.74 9.45 -10.79
C ALA A 34 1.60 10.48 -10.78
N GLY A 35 0.35 10.04 -10.66
CA GLY A 35 -0.82 10.92 -10.55
C GLY A 35 -0.72 11.85 -9.34
N THR A 36 -0.23 11.35 -8.20
CA THR A 36 0.00 12.18 -7.00
C THR A 36 1.09 13.22 -7.21
N ALA A 37 2.20 12.86 -7.86
CA ALA A 37 3.26 13.80 -8.20
C ALA A 37 2.80 14.84 -9.24
N LEU A 38 2.02 14.43 -10.24
CA LEU A 38 1.42 15.33 -11.22
C LEU A 38 0.45 16.31 -10.56
N THR A 39 -0.38 15.86 -9.61
CA THR A 39 -1.23 16.77 -8.83
C THR A 39 -0.40 17.83 -8.11
N ALA A 40 0.70 17.44 -7.46
CA ALA A 40 1.61 18.38 -6.81
C ALA A 40 2.26 19.35 -7.81
N TYR A 41 2.62 18.86 -9.00
CA TYR A 41 3.14 19.69 -10.09
C TYR A 41 2.13 20.75 -10.56
N MET A 42 0.86 20.39 -10.69
CA MET A 42 -0.19 21.30 -11.18
C MET A 42 -0.49 22.47 -10.24
N ILE A 43 -0.14 22.40 -8.95
CA ILE A 43 -0.34 23.52 -8.02
C ILE A 43 0.44 24.76 -8.47
N LYS A 44 1.68 24.58 -8.93
CA LYS A 44 2.53 25.71 -9.36
C LYS A 44 1.91 26.52 -10.52
N PRO A 45 1.55 25.93 -11.68
CA PRO A 45 0.94 26.68 -12.77
C PRO A 45 -0.45 27.21 -12.43
N VAL A 46 -1.22 26.54 -11.54
CA VAL A 46 -2.46 27.13 -11.00
C VAL A 46 -2.15 28.45 -10.30
N LEU A 47 -1.22 28.46 -9.35
CA LEU A 47 -0.86 29.66 -8.59
C LEU A 47 -0.24 30.74 -9.51
N ASP A 48 0.81 30.39 -10.24
CA ASP A 48 1.59 31.37 -11.00
C ASP A 48 0.81 31.89 -12.21
N ARG A 49 0.22 31.00 -13.02
CA ARG A 49 -0.32 31.41 -14.33
C ARG A 49 -1.77 31.87 -14.28
N ILE A 50 -2.56 31.36 -13.33
CA ILE A 50 -3.97 31.76 -13.20
C ILE A 50 -4.10 32.95 -12.24
N PHE A 51 -3.47 32.88 -11.06
CA PHE A 51 -3.65 33.92 -10.05
C PHE A 51 -2.68 35.10 -10.18
N ILE A 52 -1.42 34.87 -10.57
CA ILE A 52 -0.43 35.96 -10.72
C ILE A 52 -0.49 36.57 -12.13
N GLU A 53 -0.33 35.75 -13.18
CA GLU A 53 -0.34 36.22 -14.58
C GLU A 53 -1.74 36.55 -15.11
N LYS A 54 -2.81 36.18 -14.40
CA LYS A 54 -4.23 36.39 -14.78
C LYS A 54 -4.57 35.91 -16.19
N ASN A 55 -3.99 34.79 -16.63
CA ASN A 55 -4.23 34.27 -17.96
C ASN A 55 -5.59 33.54 -18.06
N ALA A 56 -6.59 34.23 -18.62
CA ALA A 56 -7.96 33.73 -18.75
C ALA A 56 -8.07 32.44 -19.59
N HIS A 57 -7.16 32.19 -20.53
CA HIS A 57 -7.20 30.98 -21.35
C HIS A 57 -6.80 29.74 -20.55
N LEU A 58 -5.79 29.85 -19.67
CA LEU A 58 -5.37 28.76 -18.79
C LEU A 58 -6.42 28.44 -17.73
N LEU A 59 -7.26 29.40 -17.37
CA LEU A 59 -8.39 29.20 -16.45
C LEU A 59 -9.39 28.16 -16.97
N TYR A 60 -9.59 28.06 -18.29
CA TYR A 60 -10.49 27.06 -18.88
C TYR A 60 -9.83 25.69 -19.08
N ILE A 61 -8.53 25.64 -19.41
CA ILE A 61 -7.84 24.38 -19.74
C ILE A 61 -7.38 23.62 -18.51
N LEU A 62 -6.81 24.30 -17.51
CA LEU A 62 -6.21 23.63 -16.35
C LEU A 62 -7.20 22.77 -15.55
N PRO A 63 -8.46 23.19 -15.32
CA PRO A 63 -9.44 22.35 -14.64
C PRO A 63 -9.65 21.00 -15.30
N PHE A 64 -9.74 20.94 -16.64
CA PHE A 64 -9.85 19.66 -17.36
C PHE A 64 -8.59 18.81 -17.19
N GLY A 65 -7.41 19.43 -17.17
CA GLY A 65 -6.16 18.75 -16.85
C GLY A 65 -6.15 18.14 -15.44
N ILE A 66 -6.66 18.88 -14.44
CA ILE A 66 -6.77 18.39 -13.07
C ILE A 66 -7.70 17.18 -13.02
N VAL A 67 -8.88 17.27 -13.65
CA VAL A 67 -9.83 16.16 -13.74
C VAL A 67 -9.18 14.94 -14.39
N ALA A 68 -8.43 15.12 -15.49
CA ALA A 68 -7.73 14.03 -16.16
C ALA A 68 -6.66 13.38 -15.26
N VAL A 69 -5.86 14.17 -14.53
CA VAL A 69 -4.86 13.66 -13.59
C VAL A 69 -5.52 12.90 -12.44
N TYR A 70 -6.62 13.42 -11.89
CA TYR A 70 -7.37 12.72 -10.83
C TYR A 70 -8.05 11.45 -11.34
N ALA A 71 -8.52 11.44 -12.58
CA ALA A 71 -9.06 10.25 -13.22
C ALA A 71 -7.98 9.17 -13.37
N LEU A 72 -6.79 9.54 -13.87
CA LEU A 72 -5.64 8.63 -13.98
C LEU A 72 -5.23 8.07 -12.60
N LYS A 73 -5.11 8.95 -11.59
CA LYS A 73 -4.77 8.57 -10.22
C LYS A 73 -5.81 7.62 -9.62
N SER A 74 -7.09 7.90 -9.82
CA SER A 74 -8.19 7.10 -9.30
C SER A 74 -8.25 5.73 -9.98
N LEU A 75 -8.03 5.68 -11.29
CA LEU A 75 -7.92 4.43 -12.05
C LEU A 75 -6.75 3.57 -11.54
N GLY A 76 -5.57 4.17 -11.35
CA GLY A 76 -4.43 3.47 -10.76
C GLY A 76 -4.72 2.91 -9.38
N THR A 77 -5.41 3.70 -8.54
CA THR A 77 -5.78 3.31 -7.18
C THR A 77 -6.76 2.16 -7.19
N TYR A 78 -7.74 2.20 -8.09
CA TYR A 78 -8.71 1.12 -8.29
C TYR A 78 -8.03 -0.17 -8.75
N LEU A 79 -7.18 -0.11 -9.79
CA LEU A 79 -6.46 -1.28 -10.30
C LEU A 79 -5.62 -1.93 -9.21
N GLN A 80 -4.82 -1.14 -8.49
CA GLN A 80 -4.04 -1.64 -7.37
C GLN A 80 -4.92 -2.31 -6.32
N ALA A 81 -5.99 -1.64 -5.87
CA ALA A 81 -6.86 -2.15 -4.82
C ALA A 81 -7.54 -3.46 -5.24
N TYR A 82 -8.07 -3.50 -6.46
CA TYR A 82 -8.77 -4.67 -6.99
C TYR A 82 -7.85 -5.88 -7.11
N TYR A 83 -6.70 -5.75 -7.79
CA TYR A 83 -5.80 -6.88 -7.99
C TYR A 83 -5.12 -7.33 -6.69
N SER A 84 -4.79 -6.39 -5.80
CA SER A 84 -4.25 -6.75 -4.48
C SER A 84 -5.27 -7.51 -3.64
N ALA A 85 -6.54 -7.09 -3.67
CA ALA A 85 -7.63 -7.80 -3.00
C ALA A 85 -7.86 -9.18 -3.61
N TYR A 86 -7.91 -9.28 -4.94
CA TYR A 86 -8.07 -10.55 -5.65
C TYR A 86 -7.00 -11.56 -5.26
N ILE A 87 -5.72 -11.16 -5.32
CA ILE A 87 -4.59 -12.02 -4.95
C ILE A 87 -4.70 -12.47 -3.49
N GLY A 88 -4.97 -11.54 -2.57
CA GLY A 88 -5.12 -11.87 -1.15
C GLY A 88 -6.27 -12.85 -0.89
N GLN A 89 -7.43 -12.63 -1.50
CA GLN A 89 -8.60 -13.49 -1.31
C GLN A 89 -8.39 -14.89 -1.91
N ASP A 90 -7.75 -15.01 -3.08
CA ASP A 90 -7.48 -16.32 -3.67
C ASP A 90 -6.45 -17.12 -2.85
N ILE A 91 -5.44 -16.44 -2.27
CA ILE A 91 -4.50 -17.08 -1.34
C ILE A 91 -5.25 -17.62 -0.12
N VAL A 92 -6.13 -16.83 0.48
CA VAL A 92 -6.97 -17.25 1.61
C VAL A 92 -7.83 -18.45 1.26
N ARG A 93 -8.48 -18.41 0.09
CA ARG A 93 -9.30 -19.52 -0.43
C ARG A 93 -8.50 -20.82 -0.48
N ARG A 94 -7.31 -20.80 -1.11
CA ARG A 94 -6.45 -21.97 -1.24
C ARG A 94 -5.99 -22.52 0.11
N ILE A 95 -5.64 -21.64 1.06
CA ILE A 95 -5.23 -22.07 2.40
C ILE A 95 -6.41 -22.71 3.12
N ARG A 96 -7.60 -22.10 3.10
CA ARG A 96 -8.82 -22.68 3.68
C ARG A 96 -9.16 -24.03 3.06
N ASP A 97 -9.09 -24.17 1.74
CA ASP A 97 -9.35 -25.44 1.05
C ASP A 97 -8.37 -26.55 1.46
N ARG A 98 -7.08 -26.21 1.65
CA ARG A 98 -6.07 -27.18 2.12
C ARG A 98 -6.29 -27.55 3.58
N LEU A 99 -6.62 -26.58 4.43
CA LEU A 99 -6.89 -26.80 5.85
C LEU A 99 -8.10 -27.69 6.06
N VAL A 100 -9.22 -27.40 5.39
CA VAL A 100 -10.44 -28.22 5.50
C VAL A 100 -10.14 -29.66 5.05
N ARG A 101 -9.46 -29.84 3.90
CA ARG A 101 -9.06 -31.18 3.45
C ARG A 101 -8.17 -31.92 4.45
N HIS A 102 -7.25 -31.22 5.10
CA HIS A 102 -6.38 -31.84 6.10
C HIS A 102 -7.13 -32.19 7.38
N ILE A 103 -8.01 -31.31 7.88
CA ILE A 103 -8.86 -31.57 9.04
C ILE A 103 -9.75 -32.80 8.79
N LEU A 104 -10.35 -32.90 7.60
CA LEU A 104 -11.19 -34.04 7.22
C LEU A 104 -10.44 -35.37 7.10
N SER A 105 -9.10 -35.34 7.05
CA SER A 105 -8.26 -36.56 7.01
C SER A 105 -7.90 -37.12 8.39
N PHE A 106 -8.30 -36.44 9.48
CA PHE A 106 -7.99 -36.89 10.83
C PHE A 106 -8.94 -37.99 11.33
N GLU A 107 -8.41 -38.85 12.19
CA GLU A 107 -9.18 -39.89 12.87
C GLU A 107 -10.22 -39.28 13.81
N ILE A 108 -11.35 -39.97 13.97
CA ILE A 108 -12.46 -39.52 14.84
C ILE A 108 -12.00 -39.21 16.28
N GLY A 109 -10.99 -39.93 16.78
CA GLY A 109 -10.38 -39.70 18.11
C GLY A 109 -9.76 -38.31 18.31
N PHE A 110 -9.28 -37.67 17.25
CA PHE A 110 -8.74 -36.30 17.29
C PHE A 110 -9.83 -35.26 17.63
N PHE A 111 -11.05 -35.48 17.14
CA PHE A 111 -12.19 -34.60 17.38
C PHE A 111 -12.77 -34.73 18.80
N HIS A 112 -12.43 -35.80 19.53
CA HIS A 112 -12.81 -35.99 20.92
C HIS A 112 -11.87 -35.28 21.91
N THR A 113 -10.62 -34.99 21.52
CA THR A 113 -9.58 -34.40 22.39
C THR A 113 -9.39 -32.89 22.21
N MET A 114 -9.71 -32.33 21.04
CA MET A 114 -9.68 -30.88 20.79
C MET A 114 -11.06 -30.35 20.42
N ARG A 115 -11.45 -29.20 20.98
CA ARG A 115 -12.62 -28.43 20.52
C ARG A 115 -12.35 -27.96 19.09
N SER A 116 -12.85 -28.70 18.10
CA SER A 116 -12.69 -28.43 16.67
C SER A 116 -12.96 -26.96 16.29
N GLY A 117 -13.91 -26.31 16.95
CA GLY A 117 -14.22 -24.89 16.74
C GLY A 117 -13.09 -23.91 17.10
N GLU A 118 -12.26 -24.22 18.10
CA GLU A 118 -11.14 -23.35 18.50
C GLU A 118 -9.99 -23.43 17.51
N LEU A 119 -9.65 -24.63 17.04
CA LEU A 119 -8.66 -24.85 15.98
C LEU A 119 -9.06 -24.12 14.68
N ILE A 120 -10.32 -24.27 14.26
CA ILE A 120 -10.84 -23.62 13.07
C ILE A 120 -10.77 -22.10 13.22
N SER A 121 -11.22 -21.56 14.36
CA SER A 121 -11.23 -20.10 14.60
C SER A 121 -9.83 -19.51 14.60
N ARG A 122 -8.88 -20.10 15.33
CA ARG A 122 -7.47 -19.64 15.35
C ARG A 122 -6.87 -19.64 13.96
N THR A 123 -7.07 -20.72 13.21
CA THR A 123 -6.51 -20.85 11.87
C THR A 123 -7.13 -19.87 10.88
N VAL A 124 -8.45 -19.67 10.92
CA VAL A 124 -9.13 -18.68 10.07
C VAL A 124 -8.62 -17.26 10.37
N ASN A 125 -8.46 -16.93 11.65
CA ASN A 125 -7.93 -15.62 12.06
C ASN A 125 -6.48 -15.41 11.59
N ASP A 126 -5.63 -16.43 11.67
CA ASP A 126 -4.25 -16.32 11.20
C ASP A 126 -4.15 -16.20 9.68
N VAL A 127 -4.99 -16.93 8.94
CA VAL A 127 -5.11 -16.79 7.48
C VAL A 127 -5.60 -15.39 7.08
N GLU A 128 -6.54 -14.83 7.84
CA GLU A 128 -7.03 -13.47 7.62
C GLU A 128 -5.95 -12.41 7.88
N ARG A 129 -5.10 -12.60 8.90
CA ARG A 129 -3.93 -11.74 9.14
C ARG A 129 -2.97 -11.78 7.97
N VAL A 130 -2.69 -12.97 7.43
CA VAL A 130 -1.85 -13.13 6.22
C VAL A 130 -2.47 -12.38 5.03
N ARG A 131 -3.79 -12.49 4.84
CA ARG A 131 -4.51 -11.73 3.81
C ARG A 131 -4.26 -10.24 3.93
N ASN A 132 -4.49 -9.66 5.12
CA ASN A 132 -4.36 -8.22 5.35
C ASN A 132 -2.95 -7.70 5.05
N VAL A 133 -1.93 -8.52 5.33
CA VAL A 133 -0.56 -8.22 4.96
C VAL A 133 -0.37 -8.21 3.44
N VAL A 134 -0.85 -9.24 2.74
CA VAL A 134 -0.61 -9.44 1.30
C VAL A 134 -1.45 -8.52 0.43
N SER A 135 -2.71 -8.27 0.77
CA SER A 135 -3.62 -7.43 -0.01
C SER A 135 -3.61 -5.96 0.40
N GLY A 136 -3.17 -5.66 1.61
CA GLY A 136 -3.26 -4.32 2.20
C GLY A 136 -1.88 -3.73 2.50
N MET A 137 -1.22 -4.24 3.54
CA MET A 137 -0.02 -3.61 4.07
C MET A 137 1.13 -3.53 3.06
N ILE A 138 1.48 -4.65 2.41
CA ILE A 138 2.61 -4.69 1.47
C ILE A 138 2.32 -3.83 0.22
N PRO A 139 1.19 -4.00 -0.49
CA PRO A 139 0.88 -3.20 -1.67
C PRO A 139 0.82 -1.70 -1.39
N VAL A 140 0.24 -1.31 -0.25
CA VAL A 140 0.16 0.10 0.15
C VAL A 140 1.55 0.63 0.45
N MET A 141 2.37 -0.09 1.24
CA MET A 141 3.73 0.33 1.56
C MET A 141 4.58 0.52 0.30
N LEU A 142 4.50 -0.41 -0.66
CA LEU A 142 5.20 -0.31 -1.95
C LEU A 142 4.76 0.91 -2.75
N ARG A 143 3.45 1.16 -2.83
CA ARG A 143 2.93 2.39 -3.47
C ARG A 143 3.45 3.63 -2.77
N GLU A 144 3.41 3.70 -1.43
CA GLU A 144 3.89 4.88 -0.71
C GLU A 144 5.39 5.11 -0.93
N MET A 145 6.21 4.05 -1.01
CA MET A 145 7.62 4.17 -1.38
C MET A 145 7.80 4.75 -2.79
N LEU A 146 6.99 4.33 -3.77
CA LEU A 146 6.98 4.92 -5.10
C LEU A 146 6.54 6.40 -5.04
N THR A 147 5.44 6.71 -4.36
CA THR A 147 4.95 8.10 -4.21
C THR A 147 6.03 9.00 -3.62
N ILE A 148 6.72 8.55 -2.56
CA ILE A 148 7.85 9.27 -1.97
C ILE A 148 8.95 9.48 -3.00
N LEU A 149 9.32 8.44 -3.77
CA LEU A 149 10.33 8.54 -4.82
C LEU A 149 9.95 9.59 -5.89
N PHE A 150 8.74 9.51 -6.46
CA PHE A 150 8.28 10.44 -7.49
C PHE A 150 8.19 11.89 -6.97
N LEU A 151 7.67 12.11 -5.77
CA LEU A 151 7.61 13.44 -5.15
C LEU A 151 9.00 13.99 -4.85
N THR A 152 9.91 13.13 -4.37
CA THR A 152 11.30 13.51 -4.10
C THR A 152 11.98 13.94 -5.39
N LEU A 153 11.90 13.13 -6.45
CA LEU A 153 12.45 13.50 -7.77
C LEU A 153 11.86 14.82 -8.27
N TYR A 154 10.55 15.03 -8.08
CA TYR A 154 9.89 16.27 -8.46
C TYR A 154 10.42 17.51 -7.71
N ILE A 155 10.59 17.45 -6.39
CA ILE A 155 11.12 18.60 -5.63
C ILE A 155 12.59 18.89 -5.97
N PHE A 156 13.39 17.84 -6.23
CA PHE A 156 14.76 18.00 -6.67
C PHE A 156 14.83 18.65 -8.06
N TYR A 157 13.93 18.29 -8.97
CA TYR A 157 13.78 18.95 -10.27
C TYR A 157 13.39 20.42 -10.13
N LEU A 158 12.51 20.77 -9.18
CA LEU A 158 12.05 22.14 -8.99
C LEU A 158 13.13 23.05 -8.39
N ASN A 159 13.75 22.63 -7.28
CA ASN A 159 14.83 23.37 -6.63
C ASN A 159 15.68 22.45 -5.74
N PRO A 160 16.88 22.04 -6.19
CA PRO A 160 17.74 21.13 -5.45
C PRO A 160 18.13 21.63 -4.05
N ARG A 161 18.29 22.95 -3.88
CA ARG A 161 18.69 23.55 -2.60
C ARG A 161 17.58 23.42 -1.56
N MET A 162 16.35 23.73 -1.94
CA MET A 162 15.18 23.58 -1.06
C MET A 162 14.86 22.11 -0.78
N ALA A 163 15.06 21.23 -1.76
CA ALA A 163 14.89 19.79 -1.60
C ALA A 163 15.86 19.21 -0.55
N LEU A 164 17.15 19.54 -0.62
CA LEU A 164 18.15 19.09 0.37
C LEU A 164 17.79 19.54 1.79
N ILE A 165 17.38 20.80 1.95
CA ILE A 165 16.93 21.32 3.26
C ILE A 165 15.74 20.48 3.77
N SER A 166 14.77 20.19 2.89
CA SER A 166 13.57 19.44 3.24
C SER A 166 13.89 18.01 3.67
N VAL A 167 14.80 17.33 2.96
CA VAL A 167 15.24 15.96 3.29
C VAL A 167 15.92 15.88 4.66
N VAL A 168 16.66 16.91 5.07
CA VAL A 168 17.28 16.97 6.41
C VAL A 168 16.27 17.38 7.47
N PHE A 169 15.33 18.26 7.13
CA PHE A 169 14.33 18.77 8.07
C PHE A 169 13.30 17.70 8.48
N ILE A 170 12.85 16.85 7.54
CA ILE A 170 11.87 15.78 7.81
C ILE A 170 12.29 14.84 8.96
N PRO A 171 13.48 14.23 8.99
CA PRO A 171 13.90 13.35 10.09
C PRO A 171 14.07 14.12 11.41
N LEU A 172 14.50 15.39 11.34
CA LEU A 172 14.65 16.25 12.51
C LEU A 172 13.29 16.55 13.15
N ALA A 173 12.26 16.79 12.33
CA ALA A 173 10.87 16.95 12.76
C ALA A 173 10.21 15.62 13.19
N ALA A 174 10.59 14.49 12.60
CA ALA A 174 10.04 13.17 12.95
C ALA A 174 10.58 12.64 14.31
N LYS A 175 11.80 13.04 14.70
CA LYS A 175 12.45 12.62 15.95
C LYS A 175 11.60 12.87 17.21
N PRO A 176 11.08 14.09 17.50
CA PRO A 176 10.24 14.33 18.68
C PRO A 176 8.95 13.48 18.66
N LEU A 177 8.35 13.32 17.48
CA LEU A 177 7.17 12.48 17.32
C LEU A 177 7.46 11.02 17.71
N SER A 178 8.60 10.49 17.27
CA SER A 178 9.02 9.13 17.60
C SER A 178 9.26 8.92 19.10
N ILE A 179 9.75 9.94 19.80
CA ILE A 179 9.95 9.92 21.25
C ILE A 179 8.59 9.87 21.95
N LEU A 180 7.65 10.71 21.52
CA LEU A 180 6.29 10.74 22.07
C LEU A 180 5.57 9.40 21.86
N THR A 181 5.63 8.83 20.65
CA THR A 181 5.03 7.52 20.37
C THR A 181 5.64 6.42 21.23
N LYS A 182 6.97 6.42 21.43
CA LYS A 182 7.63 5.46 22.33
C LYS A 182 7.17 5.64 23.78
N LYS A 183 7.00 6.89 24.24
CA LYS A 183 6.52 7.20 25.58
C LYS A 183 5.08 6.71 25.80
N MET A 184 4.18 6.98 24.85
CA MET A 184 2.80 6.51 24.90
C MET A 184 2.71 4.98 24.92
N LYS A 185 3.51 4.28 24.10
CA LYS A 185 3.53 2.81 24.11
C LYS A 185 3.94 2.22 25.45
N ARG A 186 4.93 2.82 26.12
CA ARG A 186 5.36 2.38 27.46
C ARG A 186 4.25 2.54 28.49
N LEU A 187 3.52 3.65 28.45
CA LEU A 187 2.43 3.94 29.38
C LEU A 187 1.18 3.09 29.15
N SER A 188 0.93 2.63 27.91
CA SER A 188 -0.22 1.77 27.58
C SER A 188 0.01 0.28 27.86
N THR A 189 1.25 -0.12 28.18
CA THR A 189 1.62 -1.51 28.52
C THR A 189 1.90 -1.68 30.03
N SER A 190 1.75 -0.61 30.82
CA SER A 190 1.69 -0.62 32.29
C SER A 190 0.24 -0.51 32.73
#